data_AF-A0A4Q3WEN2-F1
#
_entry.id   AF-A0A4Q3WEN2-F1
#
_cell.length_a   1.000
_cell.length_b   1.000
_cell.length_c   1.000
_cell.angle_alpha   90.00
_cell.angle_beta   90.00
_cell.angle_gamma   90.00
#
_symmetry.space_group_name_H-M   'P 1'
#
loop_
_entity.id
_entity.type
_entity.pdbx_description
1 polymer ?
#
loop_
_entity_poly.entity_id
_entity_poly.type
_entity_poly.pdbx_seq_one_letter_code
_entity_poly.pdbx_strand_id
1 'polypeptide(L)'
;MKSWQIVAVLALATTGVSIALVTQAAPSKPVTDGKVQVVFSGGHETEGRDRGRPVVLIAGALGVPAEVFREAFSGVRPAHGRGPTEEEARANKDALLRVLGPYGITNERLDEVSNYYRYRREAGEMWPTEDAVAYAILKHGKITGFEVTSGGSGYSSTPRIELPGTPALDASVNLALSK
;
A
#
# COMPACT_ATOMS: atom_id res chain seq x y z
N MET A 1 38.10 10.82 85.66
CA MET A 1 37.18 11.87 85.14
C MET A 1 36.84 11.54 83.69
N LYS A 2 35.59 11.78 83.32
CA LYS A 2 34.88 11.34 82.11
C LYS A 2 35.28 12.15 80.86
N SER A 3 35.47 11.42 79.75
CA SER A 3 35.06 11.69 78.35
C SER A 3 34.81 13.12 77.83
N TRP A 4 35.34 13.43 76.64
CA TRP A 4 34.55 13.78 75.44
C TRP A 4 35.39 13.81 74.14
N GLN A 5 34.70 13.53 73.02
CA GLN A 5 35.18 13.25 71.66
C GLN A 5 35.54 14.52 70.87
N ILE A 6 36.25 14.38 69.73
CA ILE A 6 35.87 14.92 68.40
C ILE A 6 36.59 14.13 67.29
N VAL A 7 35.84 13.95 66.20
CA VAL A 7 35.98 13.10 65.01
C VAL A 7 36.53 13.91 63.81
N ALA A 8 37.25 13.27 62.88
CA ALA A 8 37.17 13.42 61.40
C ALA A 8 38.37 12.65 60.74
N VAL A 9 38.17 11.52 60.03
CA VAL A 9 37.74 11.34 58.61
C VAL A 9 38.81 11.88 57.63
N LEU A 10 39.29 11.22 56.57
CA LEU A 10 39.16 9.91 55.91
C LEU A 10 40.05 9.99 54.66
N ALA A 11 40.79 8.94 54.28
CA ALA A 11 41.10 8.62 52.88
C ALA A 11 41.82 7.27 52.77
N LEU A 12 41.18 6.27 52.15
CA LEU A 12 41.89 5.16 51.51
C LEU A 12 41.05 4.63 50.34
N ALA A 13 41.64 4.71 49.16
CA ALA A 13 41.08 4.19 47.91
C ALA A 13 41.21 2.66 47.89
N THR A 14 40.13 1.97 47.51
CA THR A 14 40.14 0.53 47.22
C THR A 14 39.83 0.30 45.74
N THR A 15 40.72 -0.42 45.07
CA THR A 15 40.55 -0.93 43.71
C THR A 15 39.53 -2.07 43.71
N GLY A 16 38.41 -1.89 43.00
CA GLY A 16 37.41 -2.95 42.77
C GLY A 16 37.74 -3.78 41.53
N VAL A 17 37.75 -5.10 41.67
CA VAL A 17 37.76 -6.07 40.56
C VAL A 17 36.31 -6.29 40.12
N SER A 18 35.99 -5.95 38.87
CA SER A 18 34.66 -6.20 38.30
C SER A 18 34.65 -7.52 37.52
N ILE A 19 33.84 -8.48 37.96
CA ILE A 19 33.49 -9.68 37.19
C ILE A 19 32.37 -9.28 36.22
N ALA A 20 32.67 -9.20 34.92
CA ALA A 20 31.66 -9.00 33.90
C ALA A 20 30.93 -10.32 33.62
N LEU A 21 29.64 -10.39 33.96
CA LEU A 21 28.76 -11.44 33.44
C LEU A 21 28.61 -11.22 31.93
N VAL A 22 29.21 -12.10 31.14
CA VAL A 22 28.92 -12.20 29.71
C VAL A 22 27.55 -12.86 29.56
N THR A 23 26.51 -12.07 29.27
CA THR A 23 25.23 -12.58 28.82
C THR A 23 25.38 -13.13 27.41
N GLN A 24 25.42 -14.46 27.30
CA GLN A 24 25.40 -15.12 26.00
C GLN A 24 23.99 -14.96 25.41
N ALA A 25 23.88 -14.17 24.35
CA ALA A 25 22.65 -14.06 23.57
C ALA A 25 22.28 -15.45 23.04
N ALA A 26 21.00 -15.83 23.18
CA ALA A 26 20.48 -17.07 22.63
C ALA A 26 20.81 -17.16 21.12
N PRO A 27 21.09 -18.37 20.58
CA PRO A 27 21.33 -18.52 19.16
C PRO A 27 20.07 -18.09 18.41
N SER A 28 20.17 -16.95 17.73
CA SER A 28 19.19 -16.57 16.72
C SER A 28 19.24 -17.64 15.64
N LYS A 29 18.07 -18.12 15.20
CA LYS A 29 17.98 -19.03 14.04
C LYS A 29 18.85 -18.46 12.91
N PRO A 30 19.69 -19.27 12.27
CA PRO A 30 20.52 -18.78 11.17
C PRO A 30 19.58 -18.16 10.15
N VAL A 31 19.86 -16.91 9.78
CA VAL A 31 19.06 -16.22 8.77
C VAL A 31 19.29 -16.97 7.46
N THR A 32 18.27 -17.71 7.04
CA THR A 32 18.44 -18.75 6.02
C THR A 32 18.58 -18.10 4.64
N ASP A 33 19.68 -18.39 3.96
CA ASP A 33 19.81 -18.09 2.55
C ASP A 33 18.68 -18.77 1.77
N GLY A 34 18.12 -18.08 0.78
CA GLY A 34 17.03 -18.62 -0.03
C GLY A 34 16.02 -17.58 -0.50
N LYS A 35 14.88 -18.09 -0.99
CA LYS A 35 13.73 -17.28 -1.42
C LYS A 35 12.65 -17.29 -0.35
N VAL A 36 12.22 -16.12 0.08
CA VAL A 36 11.09 -15.93 1.01
C VAL A 36 9.98 -15.20 0.28
N GLN A 37 8.76 -15.71 0.32
CA GLN A 37 7.63 -15.05 -0.33
C GLN A 37 7.30 -13.72 0.36
N VAL A 38 7.13 -12.68 -0.43
CA VAL A 38 6.64 -11.38 0.01
C VAL A 38 5.13 -11.47 0.19
N VAL A 39 4.63 -11.00 1.33
CA VAL A 39 3.20 -10.90 1.61
C VAL A 39 2.74 -9.49 1.23
N PHE A 40 1.77 -9.40 0.33
CA PHE A 40 1.10 -8.15 -0.04
C PHE A 40 -0.21 -8.01 0.74
N SER A 41 -0.52 -6.80 1.19
CA SER A 41 -1.80 -6.49 1.84
C SER A 41 -2.29 -5.07 1.52
N GLY A 42 -3.61 -4.87 1.56
CA GLY A 42 -4.24 -3.60 1.20
C GLY A 42 -4.05 -3.25 -0.28
N GLY A 43 -4.05 -1.95 -0.61
CA GLY A 43 -3.81 -1.49 -1.98
C GLY A 43 -5.09 -1.35 -2.82
N HIS A 44 -6.26 -1.52 -2.21
CA HIS A 44 -7.57 -1.40 -2.88
C HIS A 44 -8.39 -0.23 -2.33
N GLU A 45 -7.75 0.67 -1.59
CA GLU A 45 -8.38 1.87 -1.07
C GLU A 45 -8.51 2.90 -2.19
N THR A 46 -9.70 3.47 -2.33
CA THR A 46 -9.93 4.59 -3.25
C THR A 46 -9.57 5.91 -2.58
N GLU A 47 -9.19 6.92 -3.35
CA GLU A 47 -8.99 8.26 -2.79
C GLU A 47 -10.30 8.82 -2.21
N GLY A 48 -10.22 9.51 -1.06
CA GLY A 48 -11.40 10.06 -0.39
C GLY A 48 -12.22 11.01 -1.28
N ARG A 49 -11.54 11.79 -2.14
CA ARG A 49 -12.20 12.68 -3.12
C ARG A 49 -13.02 11.95 -4.18
N ASP A 50 -12.68 10.68 -4.45
CA ASP A 50 -13.38 9.85 -5.43
C ASP A 50 -14.62 9.17 -4.83
N ARG A 51 -14.88 9.39 -3.52
CA ARG A 51 -16.09 8.93 -2.80
C ARG A 51 -16.34 7.43 -2.93
N GLY A 52 -15.26 6.63 -2.95
CA GLY A 52 -15.36 5.19 -3.15
C GLY A 52 -15.32 4.73 -4.60
N ARG A 53 -15.05 5.59 -5.58
CA ARG A 53 -14.89 5.15 -6.98
C ARG A 53 -13.44 4.80 -7.28
N PRO A 54 -13.15 3.71 -8.01
CA PRO A 54 -11.80 3.34 -8.43
C PRO A 54 -11.34 4.18 -9.63
N VAL A 55 -11.35 5.50 -9.49
CA VAL A 55 -11.05 6.45 -10.59
C VAL A 55 -9.69 6.19 -11.20
N VAL A 56 -8.67 5.92 -10.38
CA VAL A 56 -7.32 5.66 -10.86
C VAL A 56 -7.25 4.39 -11.73
N LEU A 57 -8.00 3.34 -11.39
CA LEU A 57 -8.05 2.11 -12.18
C LEU A 57 -8.75 2.34 -13.52
N ILE A 58 -9.88 3.04 -13.51
CA ILE A 58 -10.63 3.33 -14.73
C ILE A 58 -9.81 4.25 -15.64
N ALA A 59 -9.22 5.32 -15.09
CA ALA A 59 -8.39 6.24 -15.85
C ALA A 59 -7.16 5.55 -16.44
N GLY A 60 -6.50 4.69 -15.64
CA GLY A 60 -5.38 3.84 -16.11
C GLY A 60 -5.79 2.95 -17.28
N ALA A 61 -6.87 2.18 -17.13
CA ALA A 61 -7.37 1.29 -18.18
C ALA A 61 -7.91 2.01 -19.44
N LEU A 62 -8.23 3.30 -19.33
CA LEU A 62 -8.54 4.18 -20.45
C LEU A 62 -7.29 4.87 -21.03
N GLY A 63 -6.12 4.73 -20.41
CA GLY A 63 -4.89 5.38 -20.86
C GLY A 63 -4.87 6.90 -20.65
N VAL A 64 -5.69 7.44 -19.74
CA VAL A 64 -5.79 8.88 -19.44
C VAL A 64 -5.32 9.21 -18.02
N PRO A 65 -4.82 10.44 -17.76
CA PRO A 65 -4.53 10.87 -16.41
C PRO A 65 -5.79 10.84 -15.52
N ALA A 66 -5.63 10.45 -14.25
CA ALA A 66 -6.75 10.40 -13.31
C ALA A 66 -7.48 11.75 -13.15
N GLU A 67 -6.75 12.88 -13.21
CA GLU A 67 -7.36 14.22 -13.15
C GLU A 67 -8.25 14.51 -14.36
N VAL A 68 -7.90 14.03 -15.55
CA VAL A 68 -8.74 14.17 -16.76
C VAL A 68 -10.05 13.39 -16.58
N PHE A 69 -9.96 12.18 -16.02
CA PHE A 69 -11.15 11.39 -15.74
C PHE A 69 -12.03 12.04 -14.65
N ARG A 70 -11.43 12.63 -13.61
CA ARG A 70 -12.17 13.40 -12.59
C ARG A 70 -12.87 14.61 -13.19
N GLU A 71 -12.18 15.34 -14.08
CA GLU A 71 -12.78 16.45 -14.83
C GLU A 71 -13.99 15.99 -15.64
N ALA A 72 -13.88 14.87 -16.37
CA ALA A 72 -15.00 14.30 -17.11
C ALA A 72 -16.19 14.00 -16.18
N PHE A 73 -15.93 13.38 -15.01
CA PHE A 73 -16.97 13.07 -14.03
C PHE A 73 -17.58 14.30 -13.34
N SER A 74 -16.89 15.43 -13.32
CA SER A 74 -17.44 16.68 -12.77
C SER A 74 -18.66 17.20 -13.56
N GLY A 75 -18.76 16.82 -14.85
CA GLY A 75 -19.88 17.13 -15.71
C GLY A 75 -21.09 16.20 -15.55
N VAL A 76 -20.95 15.08 -14.84
CA VAL A 76 -22.02 14.09 -14.64
C VAL A 76 -22.95 14.52 -13.53
N ARG A 77 -24.26 14.38 -13.76
CA ARG A 77 -25.33 14.63 -12.78
C ARG A 77 -25.93 13.30 -12.33
N PRO A 78 -25.61 12.83 -11.10
CA PRO A 78 -26.16 11.59 -10.58
C PRO A 78 -27.68 11.68 -10.38
N ALA A 79 -28.39 10.59 -10.68
CA ALA A 79 -29.77 10.44 -10.25
C ALA A 79 -29.79 10.10 -8.75
N HIS A 80 -30.36 10.98 -7.94
CA HIS A 80 -30.43 10.81 -6.49
C HIS A 80 -31.62 9.92 -6.11
N GLY A 81 -31.37 8.83 -5.37
CA GLY A 81 -32.41 7.96 -4.80
C GLY A 81 -33.16 7.09 -5.82
N ARG A 82 -32.79 7.15 -7.10
CA ARG A 82 -33.33 6.34 -8.19
C ARG A 82 -32.25 6.07 -9.25
N GLY A 83 -32.52 5.15 -10.17
CA GLY A 83 -31.71 5.01 -11.38
C GLY A 83 -31.88 6.21 -12.33
N PRO A 84 -30.89 6.50 -13.20
CA PRO A 84 -31.02 7.54 -14.22
C PRO A 84 -32.10 7.16 -15.25
N THR A 85 -32.81 8.16 -15.78
CA THR A 85 -33.61 7.97 -17.00
C THR A 85 -32.70 7.77 -18.20
N GLU A 86 -33.25 7.31 -19.33
CA GLU A 86 -32.47 7.16 -20.56
C GLU A 86 -31.87 8.50 -21.03
N GLU A 87 -32.64 9.59 -20.93
CA GLU A 87 -32.18 10.94 -21.27
C GLU A 87 -31.06 11.42 -20.34
N GLU A 88 -31.16 11.17 -19.02
CA GLU A 88 -30.10 11.52 -18.06
C GLU A 88 -28.83 10.70 -18.29
N ALA A 89 -28.98 9.40 -18.58
CA ALA A 89 -27.86 8.54 -18.91
C ALA A 89 -27.16 9.03 -20.19
N ARG A 90 -27.92 9.41 -21.22
CA ARG A 90 -27.40 9.99 -22.46
C ARG A 90 -26.66 11.30 -22.20
N ALA A 91 -27.27 12.24 -21.47
CA ALA A 91 -26.66 13.52 -21.15
C ALA A 91 -25.37 13.39 -20.34
N ASN A 92 -25.35 12.45 -19.38
CA ASN A 92 -24.14 12.13 -18.61
C ASN A 92 -23.06 11.50 -19.49
N LYS A 93 -23.44 10.62 -20.43
CA LYS A 93 -22.52 10.04 -21.39
C LYS A 93 -21.90 11.10 -22.29
N ASP A 94 -22.70 12.00 -22.82
CA ASP A 94 -22.24 13.10 -23.67
C ASP A 94 -21.30 14.03 -22.89
N ALA A 95 -21.57 14.26 -21.60
CA ALA A 95 -20.69 15.04 -20.74
C ALA A 95 -19.31 14.38 -20.54
N LEU A 96 -19.27 13.06 -20.32
CA LEU A 96 -18.03 12.31 -20.19
C LEU A 96 -17.22 12.33 -21.49
N LEU A 97 -17.88 12.06 -22.63
CA LEU A 97 -17.22 11.98 -23.93
C LEU A 97 -16.74 13.33 -24.45
N ARG A 98 -17.32 14.45 -23.98
CA ARG A 98 -16.80 15.79 -24.28
C ARG A 98 -15.36 15.99 -23.80
N VAL A 99 -15.00 15.41 -22.66
CA VAL A 99 -13.65 15.52 -22.07
C VAL A 99 -12.76 14.36 -22.52
N LEU A 100 -13.31 13.14 -22.61
CA LEU A 100 -12.54 11.93 -22.91
C LEU A 100 -12.36 11.66 -24.41
N GLY A 101 -13.27 12.16 -25.26
CA GLY A 101 -13.22 11.99 -26.71
C GLY A 101 -11.91 12.47 -27.35
N PRO A 102 -11.34 13.63 -26.96
CA PRO A 102 -10.02 14.08 -27.42
C PRO A 102 -8.87 13.11 -27.11
N TYR A 103 -9.03 12.21 -26.14
CA TYR A 103 -8.07 11.15 -25.80
C TYR A 103 -8.32 9.84 -26.58
N GLY A 104 -9.24 9.84 -27.55
CA GLY A 104 -9.59 8.66 -28.35
C GLY A 104 -10.55 7.69 -27.66
N ILE A 105 -11.17 8.09 -26.54
CA ILE A 105 -12.09 7.23 -25.80
C ILE A 105 -13.46 7.24 -26.45
N THR A 106 -13.92 6.05 -26.85
CA THR A 106 -15.26 5.85 -27.39
C THR A 106 -16.27 5.60 -26.28
N ASN A 107 -17.56 5.72 -26.64
CA ASN A 107 -18.65 5.33 -25.77
C ASN A 107 -18.49 3.88 -25.30
N GLU A 108 -18.20 2.98 -26.23
CA GLU A 108 -18.07 1.54 -26.02
C GLU A 108 -16.91 1.22 -25.08
N ARG A 109 -15.73 1.85 -25.33
CA ARG A 109 -14.55 1.64 -24.48
C ARG A 109 -14.78 2.13 -23.06
N LEU A 110 -15.44 3.28 -22.91
CA LEU A 110 -15.79 3.82 -21.59
C LEU A 110 -16.77 2.91 -20.84
N ASP A 111 -17.76 2.33 -21.52
CA ASP A 111 -18.70 1.41 -20.90
C ASP A 111 -18.04 0.09 -20.51
N GLU A 112 -17.22 -0.47 -21.39
CA GLU A 112 -16.45 -1.70 -21.13
C GLU A 112 -15.64 -1.56 -19.84
N VAL A 113 -14.80 -0.52 -19.74
CA VAL A 113 -13.92 -0.31 -18.59
C VAL A 113 -14.73 0.05 -17.34
N SER A 114 -15.73 0.92 -17.46
CA SER A 114 -16.55 1.33 -16.29
C SER A 114 -17.36 0.18 -15.72
N ASN A 115 -17.82 -0.75 -16.58
CA ASN A 115 -18.53 -1.95 -16.15
C ASN A 115 -17.58 -2.97 -15.53
N TYR A 116 -16.36 -3.12 -16.05
CA TYR A 116 -15.35 -4.00 -15.48
C TYR A 116 -15.01 -3.65 -14.02
N TYR A 117 -14.88 -2.36 -13.69
CA TYR A 117 -14.59 -1.91 -12.32
C TYR A 117 -15.84 -1.54 -11.51
N ARG A 118 -17.05 -1.85 -12.01
CA ARG A 118 -18.28 -1.59 -11.27
C ARG A 118 -18.36 -2.53 -10.07
N TYR A 119 -18.65 -1.98 -8.91
CA TYR A 119 -18.81 -2.76 -7.69
C TYR A 119 -19.79 -2.10 -6.72
N ARG A 120 -20.43 -2.89 -5.86
CA ARG A 120 -21.30 -2.42 -4.78
C ARG A 120 -20.66 -2.70 -3.42
N ARG A 121 -19.98 -1.68 -2.88
CA ARG A 121 -19.34 -1.76 -1.55
C ARG A 121 -20.32 -2.19 -0.45
N GLU A 122 -21.56 -1.72 -0.49
CA GLU A 122 -22.61 -2.06 0.48
C GLU A 122 -23.01 -3.55 0.45
N ALA A 123 -22.82 -4.20 -0.71
CA ALA A 123 -23.04 -5.64 -0.88
C ALA A 123 -21.78 -6.48 -0.60
N GLY A 124 -20.68 -5.86 -0.14
CA GLY A 124 -19.41 -6.52 0.05
C GLY A 124 -18.70 -6.92 -1.26
N GLU A 125 -19.15 -6.41 -2.40
CA GLU A 125 -18.49 -6.63 -3.69
C GLU A 125 -17.17 -5.86 -3.75
N MET A 126 -16.27 -6.30 -4.64
CA MET A 126 -15.07 -5.58 -5.05
C MET A 126 -14.93 -5.73 -6.56
N TRP A 127 -14.26 -4.78 -7.21
CA TRP A 127 -13.85 -4.96 -8.59
C TRP A 127 -12.89 -6.15 -8.73
N PRO A 128 -12.66 -6.68 -9.94
CA PRO A 128 -11.72 -7.78 -10.12
C PRO A 128 -10.31 -7.42 -9.64
N THR A 129 -9.74 -8.27 -8.80
CA THR A 129 -8.37 -8.15 -8.27
C THR A 129 -7.60 -9.45 -8.46
N GLU A 130 -6.29 -9.33 -8.55
CA GLU A 130 -5.35 -10.45 -8.53
C GLU A 130 -4.14 -10.05 -7.67
N ASP A 131 -3.73 -10.91 -6.75
CA ASP A 131 -2.62 -10.59 -5.84
C ASP A 131 -1.27 -10.58 -6.56
N ALA A 132 -0.42 -9.63 -6.19
CA ALA A 132 0.98 -9.64 -6.61
C ALA A 132 1.72 -10.82 -5.96
N VAL A 133 2.64 -11.42 -6.71
CA VAL A 133 3.46 -12.55 -6.24
C VAL A 133 4.93 -12.23 -6.47
N ALA A 134 5.66 -12.09 -5.37
CA ALA A 134 7.09 -11.82 -5.38
C ALA A 134 7.84 -12.60 -4.29
N TYR A 135 9.13 -12.82 -4.51
CA TYR A 135 10.05 -13.47 -3.59
C TYR A 135 11.24 -12.58 -3.29
N ALA A 136 11.56 -12.38 -2.02
CA ALA A 136 12.82 -11.77 -1.61
C ALA A 136 13.94 -12.81 -1.65
N ILE A 137 15.11 -12.41 -2.16
CA ILE A 137 16.31 -13.24 -2.23
C ILE A 137 17.23 -12.87 -1.07
N LEU A 138 17.41 -13.81 -0.13
CA LEU A 138 18.27 -13.63 1.03
C LEU A 138 19.65 -14.27 0.80
N LYS A 139 20.71 -13.52 1.14
CA LYS A 139 22.08 -14.03 1.26
C LYS A 139 22.73 -13.50 2.52
N HIS A 140 23.33 -14.38 3.31
CA HIS A 140 23.88 -14.10 4.63
C HIS A 140 22.89 -13.34 5.51
N GLY A 141 21.61 -13.68 5.37
CA GLY A 141 20.54 -13.02 6.09
C GLY A 141 20.16 -11.59 5.70
N LYS A 142 20.66 -11.12 4.56
CA LYS A 142 20.31 -9.81 4.01
C LYS A 142 19.53 -9.97 2.73
N ILE A 143 18.54 -9.10 2.52
CA ILE A 143 17.85 -8.98 1.24
C ILE A 143 18.86 -8.49 0.21
N THR A 144 19.04 -9.27 -0.86
CA THR A 144 19.95 -8.95 -1.98
C THR A 144 19.21 -8.65 -3.27
N GLY A 145 17.90 -8.92 -3.32
CA GLY A 145 17.05 -8.62 -4.46
C GLY A 145 15.63 -9.14 -4.26
N PHE A 146 14.79 -8.87 -5.25
CA PHE A 146 13.43 -9.36 -5.35
C PHE A 146 13.21 -9.99 -6.72
N GLU A 147 12.41 -11.04 -6.75
CA GLU A 147 11.94 -11.70 -7.95
C GLU A 147 10.42 -11.58 -7.99
N VAL A 148 9.92 -10.74 -8.89
CA VAL A 148 8.48 -10.57 -9.10
C VAL A 148 8.03 -11.56 -10.17
N THR A 149 7.10 -12.43 -9.80
CA THR A 149 6.52 -13.44 -10.71
C THR A 149 5.20 -12.98 -11.31
N SER A 150 4.41 -12.21 -10.55
CA SER A 150 3.22 -11.50 -11.03
C SER A 150 3.12 -10.15 -10.33
N GLY A 151 2.75 -9.10 -11.07
CA GLY A 151 2.50 -7.77 -10.51
C GLY A 151 1.10 -7.63 -9.89
N GLY A 152 0.24 -8.64 -10.05
CA GLY A 152 -1.17 -8.57 -9.67
C GLY A 152 -1.97 -7.55 -10.49
N SER A 153 -3.23 -7.35 -10.11
CA SER A 153 -4.14 -6.39 -10.74
C SER A 153 -5.19 -5.84 -9.77
N GLY A 154 -5.77 -4.69 -10.11
CA GLY A 154 -6.83 -4.07 -9.31
C GLY A 154 -6.36 -3.27 -8.09
N TYR A 155 -5.07 -2.93 -8.00
CA TYR A 155 -4.55 -2.03 -6.97
C TYR A 155 -4.86 -0.56 -7.30
N SER A 156 -5.67 0.10 -6.47
CA SER A 156 -5.99 1.54 -6.56
C SER A 156 -5.13 2.41 -5.65
N SER A 157 -4.37 1.79 -4.75
CA SER A 157 -3.41 2.42 -3.85
C SER A 157 -2.18 1.51 -3.74
N THR A 158 -1.06 2.06 -3.26
CA THR A 158 0.15 1.26 -3.07
C THR A 158 -0.09 0.19 -2.00
N PRO A 159 0.07 -1.11 -2.30
CA PRO A 159 -0.08 -2.15 -1.29
C PRO A 159 1.08 -2.11 -0.29
N ARG A 160 0.81 -2.58 0.93
CA ARG A 160 1.83 -2.85 1.94
C ARG A 160 2.52 -4.17 1.62
N ILE A 161 3.83 -4.23 1.88
CA ILE A 161 4.60 -5.47 1.81
C ILE A 161 5.21 -5.84 3.15
N GLU A 162 5.22 -7.13 3.42
CA GLU A 162 5.82 -7.73 4.60
C GLU A 162 6.65 -8.95 4.21
N LEU A 163 7.79 -9.15 4.88
CA LEU A 163 8.54 -10.41 4.81
C LEU A 163 8.44 -11.13 6.16
N PRO A 164 7.77 -12.29 6.20
CA PRO A 164 7.71 -13.09 7.41
C PRO A 164 9.10 -13.47 7.91
N GLY A 165 9.34 -13.28 9.22
CA GLY A 165 10.56 -13.73 9.87
C GLY A 165 11.77 -12.78 9.79
N THR A 166 11.64 -11.60 9.20
CA THR A 166 12.66 -10.54 9.23
C THR A 166 12.10 -9.25 9.83
N PRO A 167 12.81 -8.62 10.81
CA PRO A 167 12.28 -7.46 11.53
C PRO A 167 12.32 -6.14 10.75
N ALA A 168 13.02 -6.07 9.61
CA ALA A 168 13.13 -4.85 8.83
C ALA A 168 13.14 -5.16 7.33
N LEU A 169 12.22 -4.51 6.62
CA LEU A 169 12.13 -4.52 5.18
C LEU A 169 12.45 -3.11 4.69
N ASP A 170 13.64 -2.91 4.14
CA ASP A 170 14.02 -1.66 3.48
C ASP A 170 13.70 -1.78 1.98
N ALA A 171 12.40 -1.82 1.67
CA ALA A 171 11.93 -1.91 0.30
C ALA A 171 10.67 -1.07 0.09
N SER A 172 10.58 -0.44 -1.08
CA SER A 172 9.45 0.38 -1.51
C SER A 172 8.68 -0.32 -2.62
N VAL A 173 7.36 -0.32 -2.53
CA VAL A 173 6.49 -0.69 -3.65
C VAL A 173 6.07 0.58 -4.38
N ASN A 174 6.14 0.54 -5.70
CA ASN A 174 5.59 1.58 -6.56
C ASN A 174 4.40 1.01 -7.32
N LEU A 175 3.25 1.66 -7.22
CA LEU A 175 2.09 1.34 -8.04
C LEU A 175 2.29 1.93 -9.43
N ALA A 176 2.16 1.09 -10.46
CA ALA A 176 2.10 1.51 -11.84
C ALA A 176 0.75 1.10 -12.43
N LEU A 177 0.09 2.04 -13.10
CA LEU A 177 -1.15 1.79 -13.82
C LEU A 177 -0.79 1.57 -15.29
N SER A 178 -1.21 0.43 -15.85
CA SER A 178 -1.04 0.14 -17.28
C SER A 178 -1.86 1.11 -18.12
N LYS A 179 -1.37 1.42 -19.34
CA LYS A 179 -2.14 2.10 -20.39
C LYS A 179 -2.96 1.11 -21.19
#